data_AF-A0AAP9LWH2-F1
#
_entry.id   AF-A0AAP9LWH2-F1
#
_cell.length_a   1.000
_cell.length_b   1.000
_cell.length_c   1.000
_cell.angle_alpha   90.00
_cell.angle_beta   90.00
_cell.angle_gamma   90.00
#
_symmetry.space_group_name_H-M   'P 1'
#
loop_
_entity.id
_entity.type
_entity.pdbx_description
1 polymer ?
#
loop_
_entity_poly.entity_id
_entity_poly.type
_entity_poly.pdbx_seq_one_letter_code
_entity_poly.pdbx_strand_id
1 'polypeptide(L)' 'MKKKILEIADKQSDWGMREQSVYDPETDDELFSVYDLTEYPEDATINRDLFDADDYLRAVRYGIELAKEGYDEVEYISI' A
#
# COMPACT_ATOMS: atom_id res chain seq x y z
N MET A 1 -10.18 7.54 -19.02
CA MET A 1 -9.43 6.43 -18.40
C MET A 1 -9.29 6.80 -16.95
N LYS A 2 -9.84 6.02 -16.02
CA LYS A 2 -9.76 6.35 -14.60
C LYS A 2 -8.51 5.70 -14.02
N LYS A 3 -7.73 6.48 -13.27
CA LYS A 3 -6.49 6.01 -12.65
C LYS A 3 -6.61 6.07 -11.14
N LYS A 4 -6.05 5.08 -10.45
CA LYS A 4 -5.86 5.13 -8.99
C LYS A 4 -4.44 5.63 -8.73
N ILE A 5 -4.30 6.58 -7.80
CA ILE A 5 -2.99 7.07 -7.37
C ILE A 5 -2.57 6.24 -6.16
N LEU A 6 -1.35 5.71 -6.20
CA LEU A 6 -0.68 5.07 -5.09
C LEU A 6 0.44 5.97 -4.61
N GLU A 7 0.41 6.38 -3.35
CA GLU A 7 1.46 7.21 -2.75
C GLU A 7 2.45 6.33 -1.99
N ILE A 8 3.75 6.50 -2.24
CA ILE A 8 4.81 5.76 -1.57
C ILE A 8 5.70 6.78 -0.87
N ALA A 9 5.65 6.80 0.46
CA ALA A 9 6.40 7.76 1.26
C ALA A 9 7.60 7.11 1.94
N ASP A 10 8.81 7.47 1.53
CA ASP A 10 10.03 6.98 2.20
C ASP A 10 10.30 7.83 3.46
N LYS A 11 9.49 7.64 4.51
CA LYS A 11 9.62 8.33 5.79
C LYS A 11 10.29 7.46 6.85
N GLN A 12 11.23 8.06 7.57
CA GLN A 12 11.74 7.52 8.81
C GLN A 12 10.67 7.69 9.90
N SER A 13 10.15 6.60 10.43
CA SER A 13 9.24 6.61 11.58
C SER A 13 9.96 6.08 12.82
N ASP A 14 9.38 6.29 14.01
CA ASP A 14 9.88 5.70 15.25
C ASP A 14 9.91 4.15 15.20
N TRP A 15 9.20 3.56 14.22
CA TRP A 15 9.00 2.12 14.07
C TRP A 15 9.74 1.52 12.87
N GLY A 16 10.25 2.32 11.91
CA GLY A 16 10.67 1.84 10.59
C GLY A 16 11.53 2.80 9.77
N MET A 17 12.38 2.25 8.88
CA MET A 17 13.16 3.04 7.91
C MET A 17 12.37 3.43 6.66
N ARG A 18 11.24 2.77 6.40
CA ARG A 18 10.42 3.00 5.21
C ARG A 18 8.95 2.66 5.52
N GLU A 19 8.03 3.27 4.78
CA GLU A 19 6.57 3.11 4.91
C GLU A 19 5.96 3.14 3.50
N GLN A 20 4.89 2.40 3.24
CA GLN A 20 4.10 2.54 2.02
C GLN A 20 2.63 2.46 2.38
N SER A 21 1.82 3.38 1.87
CA SER A 21 0.41 3.46 2.21
C SER A 21 -0.46 3.68 0.97
N VAL A 22 -1.58 2.98 0.89
CA VAL A 22 -2.60 3.17 -0.14
C VAL A 22 -3.70 4.01 0.47
N TYR A 23 -3.95 5.20 -0.07
CA TYR A 23 -5.05 6.06 0.36
C TYR A 23 -6.22 5.99 -0.64
N ASP A 24 -7.43 6.21 -0.14
CA ASP A 24 -8.55 6.53 -1.00
C ASP A 24 -8.47 8.00 -1.46
N PRO A 25 -8.43 8.29 -2.76
CA PRO A 25 -8.30 9.64 -3.30
C PRO A 25 -9.58 10.46 -3.17
N GLU A 26 -10.73 9.84 -2.88
CA GLU A 26 -11.99 10.56 -2.70
C GLU A 26 -12.25 10.89 -1.22
N THR A 27 -11.86 10.00 -0.30
CA THR A 27 -12.10 10.19 1.14
C THR A 27 -10.86 10.55 1.95
N ASP A 28 -9.66 10.42 1.38
CA ASP A 28 -8.36 10.58 2.05
C ASP A 28 -8.12 9.54 3.17
N ASP A 29 -8.90 8.45 3.19
CA ASP A 29 -8.77 7.38 4.18
C ASP A 29 -7.61 6.44 3.83
N GLU A 30 -6.82 6.02 4.83
CA GLU A 30 -5.80 4.98 4.65
C GLU A 30 -6.47 3.60 4.50
N LEU A 31 -6.28 2.98 3.34
CA LEU A 31 -6.83 1.66 3.02
C LEU A 31 -5.88 0.52 3.36
N PHE A 32 -4.58 0.77 3.22
CA PHE A 32 -3.52 -0.20 3.49
C PHE A 32 -2.25 0.54 3.85
N SER A 33 -1.49 0.06 4.84
CA SER A 33 -0.17 0.59 5.17
C SER A 33 0.78 -0.54 5.57
N VAL A 34 2.04 -0.38 5.19
CA VAL A 34 3.15 -1.28 5.51
C VAL A 34 4.37 -0.46 5.94
N TYR A 35 5.13 -0.94 6.92
CA TYR A 35 6.32 -0.27 7.43
C TYR A 35 7.41 -1.28 7.83
N ASP A 36 8.68 -0.88 7.70
CA ASP A 36 9.81 -1.66 8.21
C ASP A 36 9.74 -1.72 9.74
N LEU A 37 10.14 -2.81 10.38
CA LEU A 37 10.33 -2.88 11.85
C LEU A 37 11.79 -2.59 12.22
N THR A 38 12.06 -1.54 12.98
CA THR A 38 13.44 -1.13 13.32
C THR A 38 14.14 -2.02 14.35
N GLU A 39 13.40 -2.67 15.25
CA GLU A 39 14.01 -3.43 16.37
C GLU A 39 14.41 -4.86 15.98
N TYR A 40 13.75 -5.44 14.97
CA TYR A 40 13.97 -6.80 14.52
C TYR A 40 14.09 -6.82 13.00
N PRO A 41 15.27 -6.47 12.43
CA PRO A 41 15.47 -6.42 10.98
C PRO A 41 15.24 -7.77 10.26
N GLU A 42 15.21 -8.88 10.99
CA GLU A 42 14.75 -10.20 10.53
C GLU A 42 13.23 -10.31 10.30
N ASP A 43 12.48 -9.47 11.01
CA ASP A 43 11.02 -9.32 10.95
C ASP A 43 10.62 -8.06 10.15
N ALA A 44 11.60 -7.27 9.68
CA ALA A 44 11.41 -6.04 8.93
C ALA A 44 11.45 -6.28 7.42
N THR A 45 10.52 -5.64 6.73
CA THR A 45 9.94 -6.32 5.60
C THR A 45 9.62 -5.45 4.40
N ILE A 46 10.24 -4.29 4.21
CA ILE A 46 10.06 -3.56 2.95
C ILE A 46 10.81 -4.21 1.77
N ASN A 47 11.40 -5.40 2.00
CA ASN A 47 11.74 -6.38 0.96
C ASN A 47 11.33 -7.84 1.29
N ARG A 48 10.57 -8.07 2.36
CA ARG A 48 10.14 -9.42 2.82
C ARG A 48 8.73 -9.48 3.44
N ASP A 49 7.95 -8.41 3.35
CA ASP A 49 6.62 -8.27 3.98
C ASP A 49 5.77 -9.43 3.55
N LEU A 50 5.42 -10.25 4.55
CA LEU A 50 4.59 -11.41 4.36
C LEU A 50 3.19 -10.90 4.07
N PHE A 51 3.01 -10.44 2.84
CA PHE A 51 1.75 -10.27 2.18
C PHE A 51 1.03 -11.60 2.33
N ASP A 52 0.16 -11.68 3.33
CA ASP A 52 -0.44 -12.94 3.69
C ASP A 52 -1.60 -13.25 2.73
N ALA A 53 -2.19 -14.43 2.89
CA ALA A 53 -3.28 -14.84 2.01
C ALA A 53 -4.51 -13.90 2.11
N ASP A 54 -4.71 -13.27 3.28
CA ASP A 54 -5.83 -12.37 3.52
C ASP A 54 -5.55 -10.97 2.94
N ASP A 55 -4.31 -10.48 2.99
CA ASP A 55 -3.86 -9.27 2.30
C ASP A 55 -4.00 -9.43 0.78
N TYR A 56 -3.58 -10.58 0.24
CA TYR A 56 -3.75 -10.89 -1.18
C TYR A 56 -5.22 -10.91 -1.58
N LEU A 57 -6.07 -11.56 -0.79
CA LEU A 57 -7.50 -11.61 -1.07
C LEU A 57 -8.15 -10.22 -1.02
N ARG A 58 -7.74 -9.37 -0.06
CA ARG A 58 -8.21 -7.99 0.05
C ARG A 58 -7.78 -7.16 -1.17
N ALA A 59 -6.52 -7.23 -1.57
CA ALA A 59 -6.01 -6.50 -2.74
C ALA A 59 -6.71 -6.93 -4.05
N VAL A 60 -6.93 -8.24 -4.26
CA VAL A 60 -7.63 -8.74 -5.44
C VAL A 60 -9.09 -8.29 -5.47
N ARG A 61 -9.81 -8.39 -4.34
CA ARG A 61 -11.19 -7.91 -4.25
C ARG A 61 -11.29 -6.43 -4.54
N TYR A 62 -10.37 -5.64 -3.98
CA TYR A 62 -10.32 -4.22 -4.22
C TYR A 62 -10.10 -3.88 -5.70
N GLY A 63 -9.13 -4.56 -6.35
CA GLY A 63 -8.91 -4.43 -7.79
C GLY A 63 -10.14 -4.78 -8.64
N ILE A 64 -10.92 -5.79 -8.24
CA ILE A 64 -12.18 -6.16 -8.92
C ILE A 64 -13.23 -5.05 -8.80
N GLU A 65 -13.41 -4.47 -7.62
CA GLU A 65 -14.37 -3.36 -7.44
C GLU A 65 -13.94 -2.12 -8.24
N LEU A 66 -12.66 -1.75 -8.18
CA LEU A 66 -12.10 -0.68 -9.00
C LEU A 66 -12.32 -0.92 -10.50
N ALA A 67 -12.10 -2.14 -10.99
CA ALA A 67 -12.34 -2.48 -12.40
C ALA A 67 -13.81 -2.33 -12.80
N LYS A 68 -14.76 -2.70 -11.93
CA LYS A 68 -16.20 -2.47 -12.16
C LYS A 68 -16.55 -0.98 -12.25
N GLU A 69 -15.82 -0.14 -11.51
CA GLU A 69 -15.98 1.32 -11.53
C GLU A 69 -15.27 2.01 -12.71
N GLY A 70 -14.56 1.24 -13.54
CA GLY A 70 -13.89 1.68 -14.76
C GLY A 70 -12.45 2.16 -14.56
N TYR A 71 -11.81 1.80 -13.45
CA TYR A 71 -10.37 1.98 -13.26
C TYR A 71 -9.59 0.86 -13.94
N ASP A 72 -8.61 1.23 -14.77
CA ASP A 72 -7.82 0.31 -15.58
C ASP A 72 -6.31 0.57 -15.50
N GLU A 73 -5.89 1.57 -14.71
CA GLU A 73 -4.48 1.93 -14.52
C GLU A 73 -4.20 2.36 -13.06
N VAL A 74 -3.00 2.05 -12.59
CA VAL A 74 -2.46 2.54 -11.31
C VAL A 74 -1.24 3.40 -11.62
N GLU A 75 -1.21 4.59 -11.05
CA GLU A 75 -0.07 5.50 -11.13
C GLU A 75 0.56 5.61 -9.74
N TYR A 76 1.89 5.44 -9.65
CA TYR A 76 2.59 5.55 -8.36
C TYR A 76 3.32 6.88 -8.28
N ILE A 77 3.25 7.52 -7.12
CA ILE A 77 3.99 8.75 -6.81
C ILE A 77 4.82 8.47 -5.57
N SER A 78 6.13 8.69 -5.68
CA SER A 78 7.02 8.65 -4.52
C SER A 78 7.15 10.07 -3.96
N ILE A 79 6.88 10.23 -2.66
CA ILE A 79 6.86 11.52 -1.94
C ILE A 79 7.78 11.52 -0.74
#